data_AF-V5XL32-F1
#
_entry.id   AF-V5XL32-F1
#
_cell.length_a   1.000
_cell.length_b   1.000
_cell.length_c   1.000
_cell.angle_alpha   90.00
_cell.angle_beta   90.00
_cell.angle_gamma   90.00
#
_symmetry.space_group_name_H-M   'P 1'
#
loop_
_entity.id
_entity.type
_entity.pdbx_description
1 polymer ?
#
loop_
_entity_poly.entity_id
_entity_poly.type
_entity_poly.pdbx_seq_one_letter_code
_entity_poly.pdbx_strand_id
1 'polypeptide(L)'
;MGLFYGFSKLKSSLVGAIFLYMYSVFLFPFTCYFVLSGKCILMEWEILSVSSTNISLLILLDPIGLSFSNVVCFISACVLIFSSYYMAADYFLSRFIWLVMMFVLSMNFLVFIPSLVSLLIGWDGLGVVSFALVIYYQSSKSLSAGMLTALVNRIGDVTLLLAIGFCVLQGHWNV
;
A
#
# COMPACT_ATOMS: atom_id res chain seq x y z
N MET A 1 24.94 -19.41 19.10
CA MET A 1 25.74 -18.69 18.09
C MET A 1 25.45 -19.10 16.63
N GLY A 2 25.16 -20.38 16.32
CA GLY A 2 24.87 -20.82 14.94
C GLY A 2 23.51 -20.40 14.36
N LEU A 3 22.51 -20.17 15.21
CA LEU A 3 21.16 -19.72 14.79
C LEU A 3 21.17 -18.30 14.17
N PHE A 4 22.03 -17.41 14.67
CA PHE A 4 22.22 -16.07 14.10
C PHE A 4 23.01 -16.08 12.78
N TYR A 5 23.92 -17.05 12.59
CA TYR A 5 24.67 -17.19 11.33
C TYR A 5 23.83 -17.76 10.18
N GLY A 6 22.76 -18.52 10.50
CA GLY A 6 21.74 -18.93 9.53
C GLY A 6 20.92 -17.74 9.03
N PHE A 7 20.62 -16.78 9.90
CA PHE A 7 19.90 -15.55 9.55
C PHE A 7 20.67 -14.65 8.58
N SER A 8 22.00 -14.57 8.67
CA SER A 8 22.80 -13.80 7.70
C SER A 8 22.89 -14.46 6.31
N LYS A 9 22.52 -15.74 6.17
CA LYS A 9 22.44 -16.46 4.88
C LYS A 9 21.04 -16.46 4.27
N LEU A 10 20.02 -15.99 4.98
CA LEU A 10 18.70 -15.80 4.40
C LEU A 10 18.77 -14.68 3.36
N LYS A 11 18.38 -14.98 2.12
CA LYS A 11 18.20 -13.94 1.10
C LYS A 11 17.23 -12.90 1.65
N SER A 12 17.55 -11.62 1.49
CA SER A 12 16.73 -10.51 2.00
C SER A 12 15.26 -10.61 1.55
N SER A 13 14.98 -11.20 0.39
CA SER A 13 13.63 -11.44 -0.13
C SER A 13 12.83 -12.43 0.72
N LEU A 14 13.48 -13.47 1.24
CA LEU A 14 12.83 -14.44 2.13
C LEU A 14 12.48 -13.79 3.48
N VAL A 15 13.32 -12.91 4.00
CA VAL A 15 13.03 -12.17 5.24
C VAL A 15 11.79 -11.29 5.07
N GLY A 16 11.71 -10.53 3.97
CA GLY A 16 10.54 -9.72 3.64
C GLY A 16 9.27 -10.57 3.45
N ALA A 17 9.38 -11.70 2.76
CA ALA A 17 8.26 -12.63 2.58
C ALA A 17 7.74 -13.20 3.90
N ILE A 18 8.64 -13.65 4.78
CA ILE A 18 8.28 -14.18 6.09
C ILE A 18 7.58 -13.09 6.91
N PHE A 19 8.07 -11.85 6.88
CA PHE A 19 7.44 -10.73 7.58
C PHE A 19 6.00 -10.49 7.11
N LEU A 20 5.77 -10.39 5.80
CA LEU A 20 4.43 -10.18 5.23
C LEU A 20 3.50 -11.38 5.49
N TYR A 21 4.03 -12.59 5.40
CA TYR A 21 3.28 -13.81 5.69
C TYR A 21 2.82 -13.83 7.16
N MET A 22 3.73 -13.58 8.11
CA MET A 22 3.40 -13.50 9.53
C MET A 22 2.35 -12.42 9.82
N TYR A 23 2.44 -11.27 9.15
CA TYR A 23 1.43 -10.21 9.25
C TYR A 23 0.06 -10.67 8.74
N SER A 24 0.00 -11.35 7.57
CA SER A 24 -1.25 -11.88 7.02
C SER A 24 -1.90 -12.94 7.93
N VAL A 25 -1.09 -13.83 8.51
CA VAL A 25 -1.56 -14.86 9.44
C VAL A 25 -2.12 -14.22 10.72
N PHE A 26 -1.52 -13.13 11.20
CA PHE A 26 -2.02 -12.39 12.35
C PHE A 26 -3.33 -11.63 12.04
N LEU A 27 -3.44 -11.04 10.85
CA LEU A 27 -4.66 -10.33 10.43
C LEU A 27 -5.84 -11.28 10.20
N PHE A 28 -5.61 -12.48 9.68
CA PHE A 28 -6.69 -13.40 9.31
C PHE A 28 -7.72 -13.67 10.43
N PRO A 29 -7.36 -14.07 11.67
CA PRO A 29 -8.35 -14.29 12.72
C PRO A 29 -9.12 -13.01 13.09
N PHE A 30 -8.46 -11.85 13.02
CA PHE A 30 -9.11 -10.55 13.23
C PHE A 30 -10.14 -10.27 12.13
N THR A 31 -9.80 -10.54 10.87
CA THR A 31 -10.75 -10.41 9.75
C THR A 31 -11.97 -11.32 9.94
N CYS A 32 -11.77 -12.59 10.35
CA CYS A 32 -12.87 -13.52 10.62
C CYS A 32 -13.78 -13.01 11.74
N TYR A 33 -13.21 -12.45 12.81
CA TYR A 33 -13.99 -11.87 13.90
C TYR A 33 -14.85 -10.68 13.43
N PHE A 34 -14.30 -9.78 12.60
CA PHE A 34 -15.05 -8.65 12.04
C PHE A 34 -16.17 -9.11 11.10
N VAL A 35 -15.89 -10.10 10.25
CA VAL A 35 -16.88 -10.66 9.33
C VAL A 35 -18.03 -11.32 10.10
N LEU A 36 -17.73 -12.10 11.14
CA LEU A 36 -18.75 -12.78 11.94
C LEU A 36 -19.58 -11.81 12.80
N SER A 37 -18.96 -10.75 13.31
CA SER A 37 -19.64 -9.78 14.16
C SER A 37 -20.36 -8.67 13.38
N GLY A 38 -20.06 -8.51 12.08
CA GLY A 38 -20.61 -7.44 11.24
C GLY A 38 -20.28 -6.04 11.73
N LYS A 39 -19.24 -5.90 12.57
CA LYS A 39 -18.86 -4.62 13.18
C LYS A 39 -17.96 -3.84 12.24
N CYS A 40 -18.18 -2.53 12.22
CA CYS A 40 -17.31 -1.53 11.59
C CYS A 40 -16.78 -0.62 12.70
N ILE A 41 -15.48 -0.39 12.76
CA ILE A 41 -14.88 0.57 13.70
C ILE A 41 -14.38 1.75 12.90
N LEU A 42 -14.88 2.93 13.25
CA LEU A 42 -14.45 4.20 12.68
C LEU A 42 -13.77 5.01 13.77
N MET A 43 -12.49 5.35 13.54
CA MET A 43 -11.71 6.21 14.42
C MET A 43 -11.43 7.53 13.70
N GLU A 44 -11.90 8.63 14.28
CA GLU A 44 -11.67 9.98 13.78
C GLU A 44 -10.60 10.66 14.61
N TRP A 45 -9.59 11.21 13.94
CA TRP A 45 -8.62 12.11 14.56
C TRP A 45 -8.59 13.44 13.82
N GLU A 46 -9.05 14.52 14.47
CA GLU A 46 -9.00 15.86 13.88
C GLU A 46 -7.55 16.38 13.86
N ILE A 47 -7.03 16.65 12.65
CA ILE A 47 -5.67 17.19 12.48
C ILE A 47 -5.71 18.71 12.53
N LEU A 48 -6.60 19.32 11.74
CA LEU A 48 -6.67 20.76 11.52
C LEU A 48 -8.13 21.21 11.37
N SER A 49 -8.54 22.21 12.14
CA SER A 49 -9.80 22.93 11.95
C SER A 49 -9.52 24.28 11.32
N VAL A 50 -9.92 24.49 10.06
CA VAL A 50 -9.83 25.79 9.38
C VAL A 50 -11.23 26.24 9.02
N SER A 51 -11.61 27.42 9.52
CA SER A 51 -12.92 28.05 9.33
C SER A 51 -14.09 27.09 9.54
N SER A 52 -14.74 26.63 8.46
CA SER A 52 -15.92 25.76 8.45
C SER A 52 -15.61 24.30 8.10
N THR A 53 -14.35 23.97 7.83
CA THR A 53 -13.93 22.63 7.41
C THR A 53 -12.92 22.04 8.38
N ASN A 54 -13.26 20.91 8.99
CA ASN A 54 -12.34 20.12 9.79
C ASN A 54 -11.68 19.06 8.91
N ILE A 55 -10.36 19.06 8.84
CA ILE A 55 -9.58 17.99 8.22
C ILE A 55 -9.33 16.95 9.31
N SER A 56 -10.04 15.83 9.24
CA SER A 56 -9.86 14.67 10.10
C SER A 56 -9.21 13.51 9.35
N LEU A 57 -8.32 12.80 10.03
CA LEU A 57 -7.81 11.50 9.61
C LEU A 57 -8.79 10.44 10.12
N LEU A 58 -9.48 9.81 9.18
CA LEU A 58 -10.41 8.71 9.41
C LEU A 58 -9.68 7.38 9.27
N ILE A 59 -9.72 6.50 10.27
CA ILE A 59 -9.31 5.12 10.11
C ILE A 59 -10.56 4.26 10.20
N LEU A 60 -10.88 3.59 9.10
CA LEU A 60 -12.04 2.70 8.96
C LEU A 60 -11.57 1.25 8.92
N LEU A 61 -11.98 0.50 9.93
CA LEU A 61 -11.75 -0.93 10.06
C LEU A 61 -13.06 -1.65 9.78
N ASP A 62 -13.22 -1.97 8.50
CA ASP A 62 -14.37 -2.73 7.99
C ASP A 62 -13.97 -4.16 7.65
N PRO A 63 -14.91 -5.12 7.71
CA PRO A 63 -14.64 -6.50 7.31
C PRO A 63 -14.13 -6.61 5.88
N ILE A 64 -14.63 -5.76 4.97
CA ILE A 64 -14.20 -5.71 3.57
C ILE A 64 -12.76 -5.20 3.48
N GLY A 65 -12.45 -4.05 4.08
CA GLY A 65 -11.10 -3.47 4.05
C GLY A 65 -10.05 -4.39 4.67
N LEU A 66 -10.37 -5.01 5.81
CA LEU A 66 -9.50 -6.00 6.46
C LEU A 66 -9.27 -7.23 5.58
N SER A 67 -10.31 -7.77 4.94
CA SER A 67 -10.17 -8.91 4.03
C SER A 67 -9.28 -8.57 2.83
N PHE A 68 -9.42 -7.38 2.26
CA PHE A 68 -8.62 -6.92 1.13
C PHE A 68 -7.14 -6.73 1.54
N SER A 69 -6.88 -6.08 2.68
CA SER A 69 -5.53 -5.94 3.24
C SER A 69 -4.84 -7.29 3.42
N ASN A 70 -5.56 -8.29 3.94
CA ASN A 70 -5.03 -9.63 4.14
C ASN A 70 -4.63 -10.30 2.82
N VAL A 71 -5.48 -10.20 1.78
CA VAL A 71 -5.18 -10.73 0.45
C VAL A 71 -3.96 -10.04 -0.17
N VAL A 72 -3.85 -8.71 -0.06
CA VAL A 72 -2.69 -7.95 -0.57
C VAL A 72 -1.40 -8.42 0.10
N CYS A 73 -1.40 -8.59 1.43
CA CYS A 73 -0.22 -9.06 2.16
C CYS A 73 0.15 -10.51 1.82
N PHE A 74 -0.85 -11.38 1.63
CA PHE A 74 -0.63 -12.76 1.24
C PHE A 74 -0.04 -12.89 -0.18
N ILE A 75 -0.60 -12.19 -1.16
CA ILE A 75 -0.10 -12.21 -2.55
C ILE A 75 1.31 -11.64 -2.61
N SER A 76 1.58 -10.54 -1.93
CA SER A 76 2.91 -9.92 -1.91
C SER A 76 3.97 -10.81 -1.24
N ALA A 77 3.62 -11.57 -0.20
CA ALA A 77 4.49 -12.59 0.37
C ALA A 77 4.86 -13.66 -0.69
N CYS A 78 3.88 -14.16 -1.46
CA CYS A 78 4.13 -15.11 -2.55
C CYS A 78 5.03 -14.50 -3.65
N VAL A 79 4.83 -13.23 -4.00
CA VAL A 79 5.68 -12.51 -4.97
C VAL A 79 7.13 -12.41 -4.48
N LEU A 80 7.36 -12.15 -3.19
CA LEU A 80 8.71 -12.09 -2.62
C LEU A 80 9.39 -13.46 -2.54
N ILE A 81 8.63 -14.53 -2.29
CA ILE A 81 9.16 -15.91 -2.37
C ILE A 81 9.57 -16.21 -3.81
N PHE A 82 8.71 -15.89 -4.78
CA PHE A 82 9.00 -16.09 -6.20
C PHE A 82 10.22 -15.29 -6.67
N SER A 83 10.35 -14.02 -6.25
CA SER A 83 11.47 -13.16 -6.63
C SER A 83 12.81 -13.67 -6.10
N SER A 84 12.82 -14.38 -4.97
CA SER A 84 14.03 -14.99 -4.40
C SER A 84 14.67 -16.04 -5.32
N TYR A 85 13.87 -16.69 -6.15
CA TYR A 85 14.32 -17.65 -7.16
C TYR A 85 14.51 -16.97 -8.51
N TYR A 86 13.55 -16.17 -8.96
CA TYR A 86 13.57 -15.52 -10.28
C TYR A 86 14.70 -14.51 -10.44
N MET A 87 14.92 -13.65 -9.44
CA MET A 87 15.97 -12.61 -9.43
C MET A 87 17.21 -13.05 -8.67
N ALA A 88 17.45 -14.36 -8.53
CA ALA A 88 18.56 -14.88 -7.74
C ALA A 88 19.95 -14.41 -8.21
N ALA A 89 20.09 -14.07 -9.49
CA ALA A 89 21.33 -13.61 -10.11
C ALA A 89 21.50 -12.07 -10.10
N ASP A 90 20.47 -11.31 -9.70
CA ASP A 90 20.51 -9.85 -9.74
C ASP A 90 21.12 -9.27 -8.46
N TYR A 91 22.14 -8.42 -8.63
CA TYR A 91 22.82 -7.73 -7.52
C TYR A 91 21.94 -6.74 -6.75
N PHE A 92 20.89 -6.23 -7.40
CA PHE A 92 20.03 -5.16 -6.86
C PHE A 92 18.71 -5.65 -6.27
N LEU A 93 18.63 -6.93 -5.92
CA LEU A 93 17.45 -7.57 -5.33
C LEU A 93 16.94 -6.86 -4.06
N SER A 94 17.82 -6.23 -3.26
CA SER A 94 17.42 -5.43 -2.10
C SER A 94 16.52 -4.25 -2.48
N ARG A 95 16.80 -3.55 -3.58
CA ARG A 95 16.00 -2.41 -4.05
C ARG A 95 14.60 -2.85 -4.47
N PHE A 96 14.51 -3.99 -5.16
CA PHE A 96 13.23 -4.56 -5.56
C PHE A 96 12.34 -4.86 -4.34
N ILE A 97 12.90 -5.45 -3.28
CA ILE A 97 12.16 -5.76 -2.05
C ILE A 97 11.61 -4.49 -1.41
N TRP A 98 12.43 -3.43 -1.29
CA TRP A 98 11.96 -2.15 -0.74
C TRP A 98 10.82 -1.55 -1.55
N LEU A 99 10.87 -1.63 -2.89
CA LEU A 99 9.78 -1.18 -3.74
C LEU A 99 8.49 -1.97 -3.50
N VAL A 100 8.57 -3.30 -3.40
CA VAL A 100 7.39 -4.15 -3.10
C VAL A 100 6.84 -3.85 -1.70
N MET A 101 7.69 -3.64 -0.69
CA MET A 101 7.25 -3.27 0.66
C MET A 101 6.54 -1.92 0.68
N MET A 102 7.07 -0.91 -0.04
CA MET A 102 6.43 0.40 -0.16
C MET A 102 5.09 0.32 -0.91
N PHE A 103 4.97 -0.58 -1.89
CA PHE A 103 3.71 -0.83 -2.61
C PHE A 103 2.63 -1.39 -1.68
N VAL A 104 2.99 -2.37 -0.84
CA VAL A 104 2.06 -2.96 0.14
C VAL A 104 1.64 -1.91 1.17
N LEU A 105 2.56 -1.05 1.60
CA LEU A 105 2.28 0.02 2.55
C LEU A 105 1.33 1.08 1.96
N SER A 106 1.56 1.55 0.72
CA SER A 106 0.68 2.53 0.07
C SER A 106 -0.73 1.95 -0.18
N MET A 107 -0.81 0.67 -0.56
CA MET A 107 -2.10 -0.01 -0.73
C MET A 107 -2.89 -0.09 0.58
N ASN A 108 -2.23 -0.43 1.70
CA ASN A 108 -2.91 -0.49 2.99
C ASN A 108 -3.42 0.89 3.45
N PHE A 109 -2.68 1.98 3.20
CA PHE A 109 -3.18 3.33 3.50
C PHE A 109 -4.43 3.69 2.72
N LEU A 110 -4.49 3.32 1.43
CA LEU A 110 -5.64 3.59 0.58
C LEU A 110 -6.90 2.84 1.06
N VAL A 111 -6.73 1.67 1.66
CA VAL A 111 -7.82 0.80 2.13
C VAL A 111 -8.36 1.24 3.50
N PHE A 112 -7.47 1.62 4.43
CA PHE A 112 -7.88 1.92 5.80
C PHE A 112 -8.28 3.38 6.04
N ILE A 113 -7.90 4.31 5.16
CA ILE A 113 -8.11 5.74 5.40
C ILE A 113 -9.08 6.34 4.37
N PRO A 114 -10.42 6.27 4.60
CA PRO A 114 -11.44 6.69 3.65
C PRO A 114 -11.71 8.22 3.68
N SER A 115 -10.68 9.04 3.84
CA SER A 115 -10.80 10.49 3.67
C SER A 115 -10.21 10.89 2.31
N LEU A 116 -10.88 11.77 1.56
CA LEU A 116 -10.40 12.17 0.23
C LEU A 116 -8.99 12.78 0.27
N VAL A 117 -8.71 13.56 1.31
CA VAL A 117 -7.40 14.22 1.50
C VAL A 117 -6.31 13.19 1.77
N SER A 118 -6.54 12.22 2.65
CA SER A 118 -5.56 11.15 2.91
C SER A 118 -5.43 10.16 1.77
N LEU A 119 -6.50 9.97 0.98
CA LEU A 119 -6.51 9.09 -0.18
C LEU A 119 -5.54 9.60 -1.24
N LEU A 120 -5.38 10.92 -1.39
CA LEU A 120 -4.36 11.52 -2.25
C LEU A 120 -2.94 11.09 -1.85
N ILE A 121 -2.64 11.02 -0.54
CA ILE A 121 -1.32 10.58 -0.05
C ILE A 121 -1.05 9.11 -0.41
N GLY A 122 -2.04 8.23 -0.18
CA GLY A 122 -1.93 6.81 -0.54
C GLY A 122 -1.84 6.59 -2.05
N TRP A 123 -2.62 7.36 -2.82
CA TRP A 123 -2.68 7.33 -4.27
C TRP A 123 -1.37 7.77 -4.91
N ASP A 124 -0.81 8.92 -4.50
CA ASP A 124 0.50 9.39 -4.96
C ASP A 124 1.61 8.37 -4.65
N GLY A 125 1.60 7.79 -3.45
CA GLY A 125 2.54 6.75 -3.06
C GLY A 125 2.49 5.53 -3.98
N LEU A 126 1.29 5.04 -4.28
CA LEU A 126 1.07 3.95 -5.22
C LEU A 126 1.56 4.32 -6.62
N GLY A 127 1.31 5.55 -7.06
CA GLY A 127 1.73 6.06 -8.37
C GLY A 127 3.25 6.11 -8.53
N VAL A 128 3.98 6.56 -7.51
CA VAL A 128 5.45 6.62 -7.53
C VAL A 128 6.08 5.23 -7.48
N VAL A 129 5.58 4.36 -6.60
CA VAL A 129 6.14 3.01 -6.44
C VAL A 129 5.89 2.15 -7.67
N SER A 130 4.70 2.24 -8.29
CA SER A 130 4.39 1.53 -9.53
C SER A 130 5.28 1.98 -10.69
N PHE A 131 5.53 3.28 -10.85
CA PHE A 131 6.48 3.82 -11.82
C PHE A 131 7.89 3.24 -11.62
N ALA A 132 8.38 3.23 -10.38
CA ALA A 132 9.71 2.73 -10.05
C ALA A 132 9.86 1.23 -10.33
N LEU A 133 8.81 0.43 -10.11
CA LEU A 133 8.80 -1.00 -10.43
C LEU A 133 8.87 -1.24 -11.95
N VAL A 134 8.15 -0.46 -12.76
CA VAL A 134 8.13 -0.62 -14.22
C VAL A 134 9.50 -0.30 -14.85
N ILE A 135 10.21 0.70 -14.32
CA ILE A 135 11.51 1.16 -14.87
C ILE A 135 12.70 0.38 -14.31
N TYR A 136 12.49 -0.66 -13.49
CA TYR A 136 13.57 -1.37 -12.80
C TYR A 136 14.75 -1.81 -13.69
N TYR A 137 14.49 -2.33 -14.90
CA TYR A 137 15.53 -2.78 -15.84
C TYR A 137 16.01 -1.72 -16.85
N GLN A 138 15.51 -0.47 -16.78
CA GLN A 138 16.00 0.70 -17.53
C GLN A 138 16.17 0.54 -19.06
N SER A 139 15.44 -0.39 -19.69
CA SER A 139 15.37 -0.46 -21.16
C SER A 139 14.57 0.71 -21.75
N SER A 140 14.83 1.06 -23.02
CA SER A 140 14.07 2.11 -23.72
C SER A 140 12.56 1.81 -23.74
N LYS A 141 12.19 0.54 -23.93
CA LYS A 141 10.79 0.06 -23.88
C LYS A 141 10.18 0.18 -22.48
N SER A 142 10.92 -0.16 -21.43
CA SER A 142 10.44 0.00 -20.05
C SER A 142 10.33 1.46 -19.64
N LEU A 143 11.18 2.34 -20.16
CA LEU A 143 11.13 3.77 -19.85
C LEU A 143 9.91 4.43 -20.51
N SER A 144 9.61 4.07 -21.77
CA SER A 144 8.36 4.53 -22.42
C SER A 144 7.11 4.02 -21.70
N ALA A 145 7.12 2.76 -21.25
CA ALA A 145 6.00 2.18 -20.50
C ALA A 145 5.85 2.82 -19.12
N GLY A 146 6.96 3.04 -18.41
CA GLY A 146 6.96 3.71 -17.11
C GLY A 146 6.44 5.14 -17.22
N MET A 147 6.90 5.92 -18.20
CA MET A 147 6.40 7.28 -18.42
C MET A 147 4.89 7.30 -18.72
N LEU A 148 4.39 6.32 -19.49
CA LEU A 148 2.95 6.17 -19.72
C LEU A 148 2.19 5.95 -18.40
N THR A 149 2.68 5.07 -17.53
CA THR A 149 2.04 4.83 -16.22
C THR A 149 2.03 6.09 -15.34
N ALA A 150 3.13 6.85 -15.31
CA ALA A 150 3.18 8.10 -14.54
C ALA A 150 2.21 9.16 -15.07
N LEU A 151 2.09 9.29 -16.40
CA LEU A 151 1.17 10.25 -17.01
C LEU A 151 -0.30 9.89 -16.75
N VAL A 152 -0.65 8.60 -16.84
CA VAL A 152 -2.02 8.14 -16.53
C VAL A 152 -2.36 8.39 -15.07
N ASN A 153 -1.42 8.18 -14.14
CA ASN A 153 -1.62 8.49 -12.73
C ASN A 153 -1.89 9.99 -12.51
N ARG A 154 -1.17 10.89 -13.21
CA ARG A 154 -1.43 12.33 -13.13
C ARG A 154 -2.82 12.75 -13.60
N ILE A 155 -3.40 12.03 -14.56
CA ILE A 155 -4.80 12.26 -14.97
C ILE A 155 -5.74 11.89 -13.82
N GLY A 156 -5.46 10.79 -13.10
CA GLY A 156 -6.20 10.42 -11.89
C GLY A 156 -6.07 11.44 -10.75
N ASP A 157 -4.89 12.06 -10.59
CA ASP A 157 -4.72 13.11 -9.58
C ASP A 157 -5.61 14.33 -9.87
N VAL A 158 -5.77 14.70 -11.14
CA VAL A 158 -6.67 15.79 -11.54
C VAL A 158 -8.12 15.46 -11.18
N THR A 159 -8.58 14.22 -11.38
CA THR A 159 -9.94 13.84 -11.01
C THR A 159 -10.14 13.78 -9.49
N LEU A 160 -9.15 13.31 -8.75
CA LEU A 160 -9.16 13.35 -7.27
C LEU A 160 -9.19 14.77 -6.73
N LEU A 161 -8.38 15.68 -7.28
CA LEU A 161 -8.36 17.09 -6.89
C LEU A 161 -9.69 17.79 -7.21
N LEU A 162 -10.32 17.46 -8.35
CA LEU A 162 -11.67 17.94 -8.67
C LEU A 162 -12.70 17.46 -7.63
N ALA A 163 -12.67 16.19 -7.23
CA ALA A 163 -13.56 15.65 -6.20
C ALA A 163 -13.36 16.35 -4.84
N ILE A 164 -12.10 16.58 -4.44
CA ILE A 164 -11.76 17.36 -3.24
C ILE A 164 -12.36 18.76 -3.33
N GLY A 165 -12.22 19.44 -4.48
CA GLY A 165 -12.81 20.76 -4.72
C GLY A 165 -14.32 20.80 -4.52
N PHE A 166 -15.05 19.79 -4.97
CA PHE A 166 -16.50 19.67 -4.74
C PHE A 166 -16.84 19.38 -3.27
N CYS A 167 -16.07 18.54 -2.57
CA CYS A 167 -16.31 18.23 -1.16
C CYS A 167 -16.07 19.44 -0.24
N VAL A 168 -15.18 20.36 -0.59
CA VAL A 168 -15.00 21.63 0.15
C VAL A 168 -16.31 22.41 0.24
N LEU A 169 -17.09 22.41 -0.85
CA LEU A 169 -18.39 23.10 -0.89
C LEU A 169 -19.42 22.46 0.06
N GLN A 170 -19.27 21.17 0.37
CA GLN A 170 -20.14 20.43 1.28
C GLN A 170 -19.71 20.55 2.76
N GLY A 171 -18.51 21.07 3.03
CA GLY A 171 -18.01 21.26 4.39
C GLY A 171 -17.39 20.02 5.05
N HIS A 172 -17.44 18.86 4.40
CA HIS A 172 -16.88 17.60 4.89
C HIS A 172 -16.08 16.87 3.81
N TRP A 173 -15.07 16.10 4.23
CA TRP A 173 -14.09 15.42 3.37
C TRP A 173 -14.21 13.88 3.39
N ASN A 174 -15.19 13.41 4.16
CA ASN A 174 -15.43 12.00 4.43
C ASN A 174 -16.25 11.44 3.28
N VAL A 175 -15.87 10.24 2.80
CA VAL A 175 -16.61 9.50 1.77
C VAL A 175 -17.62 8.56 2.42
#